data_AF-A0A2H5VE74-F1
#
_entry.id   AF-A0A2H5VE74-F1
#
_cell.length_a   1.000
_cell.length_b   1.000
_cell.length_c   1.000
_cell.angle_alpha   90.00
_cell.angle_beta   90.00
_cell.angle_gamma   90.00
#
_symmetry.space_group_name_H-M   'P 1'
#
loop_
_entity.id
_entity.type
_entity.pdbx_description
1 polymer ?
#
loop_
_entity_poly.entity_id
_entity_poly.type
_entity_poly.pdbx_seq_one_letter_code
_entity_poly.pdbx_strand_id
1 'polypeptide(L)'
;MLGFSFIVVFREGLETVLFLTPFFINTPFNSSLGTFLGSLLAITIAYLIFFLGIKLNLKKFFYFTSILLILLAGGLAGYGTHELIEYAEKVNFSLGWLGDLAFSLPISNDNLLHHKNLLGSILAVMFGYTVKAEWLRLIIHLVYLSIALPLVIKVYKR
;
A
#
# COMPACT_ATOMS: atom_id res chain seq x y z
N MET A 1 -8.20 27.70 -8.14
CA MET A 1 -8.77 26.39 -7.74
C MET A 1 -9.70 25.82 -8.83
N LEU A 2 -10.69 26.59 -9.34
CA LEU A 2 -11.60 26.17 -10.42
C LEU A 2 -10.92 25.62 -11.70
N GLY A 3 -9.86 26.28 -12.19
CA GLY A 3 -9.18 25.85 -13.43
C GLY A 3 -8.49 24.48 -13.31
N PHE A 4 -7.96 24.14 -12.14
CA PHE A 4 -7.33 22.84 -11.89
C PHE A 4 -8.38 21.73 -11.79
N SER A 5 -9.51 21.99 -11.12
CA SER A 5 -10.61 21.02 -11.07
C SER A 5 -11.18 20.76 -12.47
N PHE A 6 -11.29 21.79 -13.31
CA PHE A 6 -11.76 21.61 -14.69
C PHE A 6 -10.81 20.77 -15.54
N ILE A 7 -9.50 21.06 -15.52
CA ILE A 7 -8.54 20.32 -16.34
C ILE A 7 -8.46 18.84 -15.94
N VAL A 8 -8.58 18.54 -14.64
CA VAL A 8 -8.56 17.18 -14.12
C VAL A 8 -9.79 16.40 -14.58
N VAL A 9 -11.00 16.97 -14.41
CA VAL A 9 -12.24 16.32 -14.86
C VAL A 9 -12.25 16.14 -16.39
N PHE A 10 -11.76 17.14 -17.13
CA PHE A 10 -11.65 17.05 -18.57
C PHE A 10 -10.70 15.93 -19.02
N ARG A 11 -9.54 15.79 -18.37
CA ARG A 11 -8.57 14.71 -18.65
C ARG A 11 -9.19 13.33 -18.45
N GLU A 12 -9.82 13.09 -17.30
CA GLU A 12 -10.45 11.79 -17.00
C GLU A 12 -11.61 11.47 -17.96
N GLY A 13 -12.39 12.50 -18.34
CA GLY A 13 -13.43 12.37 -19.36
C GLY A 13 -12.88 11.98 -20.73
N LEU A 14 -11.79 12.62 -21.16
CA LEU A 14 -11.11 12.30 -22.42
C LEU A 14 -10.53 10.88 -22.41
N GLU A 15 -9.84 10.49 -21.34
CA GLU A 15 -9.29 9.14 -21.18
C GLU A 15 -10.40 8.08 -21.28
N THR A 16 -11.54 8.31 -20.63
CA THR A 16 -12.68 7.39 -20.68
C THR A 16 -13.21 7.21 -22.11
N VAL A 17 -13.38 8.31 -22.86
CA VAL A 17 -13.86 8.23 -24.26
C VAL A 17 -12.82 7.54 -25.14
N LEU A 18 -11.54 7.89 -25.00
CA LEU A 18 -10.44 7.30 -25.78
C LEU A 18 -10.31 5.80 -25.53
N PHE A 19 -10.46 5.37 -24.28
CA PHE A 19 -10.39 3.95 -23.93
C PHE A 19 -11.63 3.18 -24.35
N LEU A 20 -12.83 3.77 -24.30
CA LEU A 20 -14.06 3.07 -24.69
C LEU A 20 -14.25 2.96 -26.21
N THR A 21 -13.80 3.95 -26.98
CA THR A 21 -13.96 4.00 -28.45
C THR A 21 -13.55 2.70 -29.17
N PRO A 22 -12.37 2.10 -28.94
CA PRO A 22 -11.99 0.85 -29.61
C PRO A 22 -12.89 -0.33 -29.24
N PHE A 23 -13.48 -0.36 -28.05
CA PHE A 23 -14.39 -1.44 -27.64
C PHE A 23 -15.75 -1.33 -28.34
N PHE A 24 -16.26 -0.11 -28.52
CA PHE A 24 -17.51 0.13 -29.25
C PHE A 24 -17.45 -0.31 -30.72
N ILE A 25 -16.28 -0.25 -31.37
CA ILE A 25 -16.10 -0.68 -32.76
C ILE A 25 -16.14 -2.22 -32.87
N ASN A 26 -15.54 -2.93 -31.91
CA ASN A 26 -15.42 -4.39 -31.97
C ASN A 26 -16.68 -5.12 -31.45
N THR A 27 -17.27 -4.64 -30.35
CA THR A 27 -18.44 -5.29 -29.72
C THR A 27 -19.44 -4.24 -29.20
N PRO A 28 -20.27 -3.64 -30.06
CA PRO A 28 -21.08 -2.47 -29.70
C PRO A 28 -22.12 -2.75 -28.61
N PHE A 29 -22.79 -3.91 -28.65
CA PHE A 29 -23.83 -4.27 -27.67
C PHE A 29 -23.23 -4.51 -26.27
N ASN A 30 -22.19 -5.35 -26.18
CA ASN A 30 -21.53 -5.65 -24.91
C ASN A 30 -20.84 -4.41 -24.32
N SER A 31 -20.23 -3.57 -25.16
CA SER A 31 -19.55 -2.34 -24.71
C SER A 31 -20.53 -1.28 -24.19
N SER A 32 -21.70 -1.14 -24.83
CA SER A 32 -22.76 -0.24 -24.35
C SER A 32 -23.25 -0.66 -22.97
N LEU A 33 -23.53 -1.95 -22.80
CA LEU A 33 -24.04 -2.50 -21.55
C LEU A 33 -22.98 -2.44 -20.44
N GLY A 34 -21.72 -2.75 -20.74
CA GLY A 34 -20.60 -2.62 -19.81
C GLY A 34 -20.34 -1.18 -19.37
N THR A 35 -20.40 -0.22 -20.31
CA THR A 35 -20.25 1.21 -20.00
C THR A 35 -21.37 1.70 -19.09
N PHE A 36 -22.61 1.31 -19.37
CA PHE A 36 -23.76 1.71 -18.57
C PHE A 36 -23.68 1.14 -17.15
N LEU A 37 -23.42 -0.16 -17.00
CA LEU A 37 -23.25 -0.80 -15.70
C LEU A 37 -22.05 -0.24 -14.93
N GLY A 38 -20.92 -0.03 -15.61
CA GLY A 38 -19.72 0.56 -15.02
C GLY A 38 -19.96 1.98 -14.51
N SER A 39 -20.65 2.81 -15.30
CA SER A 39 -21.02 4.17 -14.88
C SER A 39 -21.98 4.17 -13.69
N LEU A 40 -23.01 3.31 -13.72
CA LEU A 40 -23.95 3.16 -12.60
C LEU A 40 -23.23 2.73 -11.31
N LEU A 41 -22.29 1.79 -11.43
CA LEU A 41 -21.49 1.29 -10.31
C LEU A 41 -20.54 2.38 -9.79
N ALA A 42 -19.90 3.15 -10.68
CA ALA A 42 -19.05 4.28 -10.30
C ALA A 42 -19.83 5.35 -9.53
N ILE A 43 -21.04 5.72 -10.00
CA ILE A 43 -21.92 6.69 -9.31
C ILE A 43 -22.31 6.14 -7.93
N THR A 44 -22.67 4.86 -7.85
CA THR A 44 -23.06 4.20 -6.60
C THR A 44 -21.92 4.22 -5.59
N ILE A 45 -20.70 3.88 -6.01
CA ILE A 45 -19.50 3.93 -5.15
C ILE A 45 -19.18 5.36 -4.74
N ALA A 46 -19.23 6.32 -5.67
CA ALA A 46 -18.96 7.73 -5.37
C ALA A 46 -19.94 8.27 -4.32
N TYR A 47 -21.23 7.93 -4.44
CA TYR A 47 -22.24 8.27 -3.45
C TYR A 47 -21.98 7.61 -2.09
N LEU A 48 -21.62 6.32 -2.08
CA LEU A 48 -21.30 5.59 -0.86
C LEU A 48 -20.11 6.23 -0.12
N ILE A 49 -19.05 6.57 -0.86
CA ILE A 49 -17.85 7.24 -0.31
C ILE A 49 -18.22 8.61 0.25
N PHE A 50 -19.03 9.39 -0.46
CA PHE A 50 -19.47 10.70 0.01
C PHE A 50 -20.27 10.58 1.32
N PHE A 51 -21.20 9.64 1.38
CA PHE A 51 -22.02 9.41 2.56
C PHE A 51 -21.23 8.89 3.76
N LEU A 52 -20.29 7.96 3.55
CA LEU A 52 -19.37 7.50 4.59
C LEU A 52 -18.44 8.63 5.05
N GLY A 53 -17.93 9.42 4.10
CA GLY A 53 -17.00 10.51 4.34
C GLY A 53 -17.58 11.60 5.24
N ILE A 54 -18.86 11.96 5.06
CA ILE A 54 -19.54 12.98 5.88
C ILE A 54 -19.69 12.55 7.35
N LYS A 55 -19.90 11.25 7.61
CA LYS A 55 -20.08 10.74 8.97
C LYS A 55 -18.77 10.48 9.72
N LEU A 56 -17.63 10.49 9.02
CA LEU A 56 -16.34 10.19 9.61
C LEU A 56 -15.76 11.43 10.31
N ASN A 57 -15.38 11.25 11.57
CA ASN A 57 -14.58 12.25 12.27
C ASN A 57 -13.19 12.29 11.64
N LEU A 58 -12.90 13.33 10.87
CA LEU A 58 -11.64 13.51 10.16
C LEU A 58 -10.42 13.37 11.09
N LYS A 59 -10.48 13.91 12.32
CA LYS A 59 -9.37 13.79 13.29
C LYS A 59 -9.09 12.32 13.64
N LYS A 60 -10.14 11.52 13.87
CA LYS A 60 -9.99 10.08 14.14
C LYS A 60 -9.52 9.33 12.89
N PHE A 61 -10.09 9.63 11.73
CA PHE A 61 -9.73 8.99 10.47
C PHE A 61 -8.24 9.18 10.16
N PHE A 62 -7.77 10.43 10.17
CA PHE A 62 -6.37 10.74 9.89
C PHE A 62 -5.41 10.18 10.94
N TYR A 63 -5.83 10.09 12.21
CA TYR A 63 -5.03 9.43 13.24
C TYR A 63 -4.81 7.94 12.93
N PHE A 64 -5.88 7.21 12.62
CA PHE A 64 -5.78 5.78 12.28
C PHE A 64 -5.02 5.54 10.97
N THR A 65 -5.26 6.36 9.93
CA THR A 65 -4.52 6.21 8.67
C THR A 65 -3.06 6.60 8.81
N SER A 66 -2.71 7.59 9.63
CA SER A 66 -1.32 7.96 9.91
C SER A 66 -0.57 6.83 10.62
N ILE A 67 -1.20 6.18 11.60
CA ILE A 67 -0.62 5.02 12.28
C ILE A 67 -0.42 3.87 11.29
N LEU A 68 -1.42 3.60 10.45
CA LEU A 68 -1.33 2.57 9.40
C LEU A 68 -0.19 2.88 8.42
N LEU A 69 -0.06 4.13 7.99
CA LEU A 69 1.00 4.58 7.09
C LEU A 69 2.39 4.44 7.70
N ILE A 70 2.55 4.74 8.99
CA ILE A 70 3.82 4.50 9.71
C ILE A 70 4.15 3.01 9.74
N LEU A 71 3.19 2.17 10.09
CA LEU A 71 3.42 0.71 10.13
C LEU A 71 3.84 0.18 8.74
N LEU A 72 3.14 0.61 7.69
CA LEU A 72 3.44 0.27 6.29
C LEU A 72 4.83 0.76 5.88
N ALA A 73 5.17 2.02 6.19
CA ALA A 73 6.46 2.61 5.85
C ALA A 73 7.61 1.88 6.57
N GLY A 74 7.42 1.50 7.84
CA GLY A 74 8.38 0.68 8.57
C GLY A 74 8.57 -0.69 7.93
N GLY A 75 7.47 -1.36 7.53
CA GLY A 75 7.53 -2.65 6.85
C GLY A 75 8.27 -2.58 5.50
N LEU A 76 7.95 -1.57 4.69
CA LEU A 76 8.62 -1.30 3.41
C LEU A 76 10.10 -0.93 3.57
N ALA A 77 10.46 -0.12 4.58
CA ALA A 77 11.86 0.21 4.87
C ALA A 77 12.68 -1.02 5.25
N GLY A 78 12.10 -1.92 6.05
CA GLY A 78 12.72 -3.20 6.37
C GLY A 78 12.87 -4.11 5.15
N TYR A 79 11.84 -4.20 4.31
CA TYR A 79 11.92 -4.97 3.05
C TYR A 79 12.98 -4.40 2.09
N GLY A 80 13.01 -3.08 1.91
CA GLY A 80 14.02 -2.42 1.08
C GLY A 80 15.44 -2.66 1.60
N THR A 81 15.63 -2.70 2.92
CA THR A 81 16.94 -3.05 3.51
C THR A 81 17.39 -4.46 3.13
N HIS A 82 16.47 -5.43 3.12
CA HIS A 82 16.80 -6.81 2.74
C HIS A 82 17.24 -6.92 1.29
N GLU A 83 16.52 -6.27 0.37
CA GLU A 83 16.89 -6.21 -1.06
C GLU A 83 18.25 -5.53 -1.27
N LEU A 84 18.55 -4.50 -0.47
CA LEU A 84 19.85 -3.82 -0.50
C LEU A 84 20.99 -4.71 0.01
N ILE A 85 20.76 -5.53 1.04
CA ILE A 85 21.75 -6.50 1.55
C ILE A 85 22.02 -7.57 0.50
N GLU A 86 20.96 -8.14 -0.10
CA GLU A 86 21.10 -9.15 -1.16
C GLU A 86 21.88 -8.60 -2.36
N TYR A 87 21.65 -7.33 -2.72
CA TYR A 87 22.41 -6.66 -3.76
C TYR A 87 23.87 -6.41 -3.36
N ALA A 88 24.13 -5.99 -2.12
CA ALA A 88 25.48 -5.75 -1.61
C ALA A 88 26.33 -7.03 -1.61
N GLU A 89 25.75 -8.17 -1.23
CA GLU A 89 26.40 -9.48 -1.29
C GLU A 89 26.76 -9.88 -2.73
N LYS A 90 25.89 -9.60 -3.71
CA LYS A 90 26.18 -9.83 -5.14
C LYS A 90 27.38 -9.03 -5.65
N VAL A 91 27.69 -7.88 -5.03
CA VAL A 91 28.83 -7.02 -5.37
C VAL A 91 30.09 -7.39 -4.54
N ASN A 92 30.07 -8.53 -3.83
CA ASN A 92 31.12 -8.99 -2.91
C ASN A 92 31.37 -8.04 -1.71
N PHE A 93 30.38 -7.24 -1.33
CA PHE A 93 30.44 -6.40 -0.14
C PHE A 93 29.79 -7.14 1.03
N SER A 94 30.59 -7.66 1.95
CA SER A 94 30.08 -8.36 3.13
C SER A 94 29.74 -7.37 4.25
N LEU A 95 28.45 -7.29 4.60
CA LEU A 95 27.98 -6.48 5.73
C LEU A 95 28.31 -7.09 7.12
N GLY A 96 29.00 -8.23 7.15
CA GLY A 96 29.32 -8.96 8.38
C GLY A 96 28.05 -9.32 9.17
N TRP A 97 28.11 -9.21 10.50
CA TRP A 97 27.01 -9.54 11.42
C TRP A 97 25.69 -8.79 11.17
N LEU A 98 25.71 -7.67 10.42
CA LEU A 98 24.51 -6.89 10.08
C LEU A 98 23.69 -7.55 8.96
N GLY A 99 24.33 -8.32 8.08
CA GLY A 99 23.70 -9.12 7.03
C GLY A 99 23.35 -10.55 7.49
N ASP A 100 23.84 -10.99 8.65
CA ASP A 100 23.50 -12.31 9.18
C ASP A 100 22.03 -12.37 9.62
N LEU A 101 21.43 -13.55 9.42
CA LEU A 101 20.06 -13.84 9.80
C LEU A 101 19.91 -13.81 11.33
N ALA A 102 19.12 -12.86 11.83
CA ALA A 102 18.80 -12.73 13.24
C ALA A 102 17.81 -13.81 13.72
N PHE A 103 16.87 -14.22 12.85
CA PHE A 103 15.94 -15.29 13.14
C PHE A 103 15.41 -15.95 11.86
N SER A 104 15.23 -17.27 11.92
CA SER A 104 14.57 -18.06 10.88
C SER A 104 13.41 -18.85 11.51
N LEU A 105 12.19 -18.45 11.17
CA LEU A 105 10.98 -19.17 11.56
C LEU A 105 10.81 -20.36 10.61
N PRO A 106 10.81 -21.63 11.07
CA PRO A 106 10.51 -22.77 10.22
C PRO A 106 8.98 -22.89 10.05
N ILE A 107 8.36 -21.90 9.42
CA ILE A 107 6.96 -21.97 9.01
C ILE A 107 6.96 -22.69 7.65
N SER A 108 6.14 -23.72 7.47
CA SER A 108 6.08 -24.50 6.24
C SER A 108 5.24 -23.79 5.17
N ASN A 109 5.62 -23.92 3.88
CA ASN A 109 5.01 -23.22 2.73
C ASN A 109 3.49 -23.43 2.59
N ASP A 110 2.92 -24.47 3.20
CA ASP A 110 1.49 -24.82 3.13
C ASP A 110 0.58 -24.02 4.08
N ASN A 111 1.13 -23.18 4.96
CA ASN A 111 0.33 -22.37 5.88
C ASN A 111 -0.06 -21.01 5.26
N LEU A 112 -1.32 -20.60 5.46
CA LEU A 112 -1.86 -19.30 4.97
C LEU A 112 -1.07 -18.07 5.50
N LEU A 113 -0.31 -18.24 6.58
CA LEU A 113 0.54 -17.23 7.21
C LEU A 113 1.97 -17.17 6.64
N HIS A 114 2.30 -17.98 5.63
CA HIS A 114 3.59 -17.92 4.97
C HIS A 114 3.68 -16.70 4.06
N HIS A 115 4.83 -16.02 4.03
CA HIS A 115 4.96 -14.66 3.51
C HIS A 115 4.94 -14.55 1.98
N LYS A 116 4.89 -15.71 1.30
CA LYS A 116 4.65 -15.80 -0.14
C LYS A 116 3.17 -15.90 -0.49
N ASN A 117 2.30 -16.15 0.50
CA ASN A 117 0.86 -16.26 0.29
C ASN A 117 0.18 -14.89 0.51
N LEU A 118 -0.97 -14.67 -0.11
CA LEU A 118 -1.60 -13.35 -0.26
C LEU A 118 -1.86 -12.63 1.09
N LEU A 119 -2.22 -13.37 2.14
CA LEU A 119 -2.39 -12.82 3.49
C LEU A 119 -1.04 -12.55 4.18
N GLY A 120 -0.08 -13.45 4.01
CA GLY A 120 1.26 -13.33 4.59
C GLY A 120 2.05 -12.15 4.01
N SER A 121 1.90 -11.84 2.72
CA SER A 121 2.54 -10.67 2.11
C SER A 121 1.92 -9.35 2.58
N ILE A 122 0.58 -9.30 2.70
CA ILE A 122 -0.10 -8.12 3.25
C ILE A 122 0.33 -7.90 4.71
N LEU A 123 0.37 -8.95 5.53
CA LEU A 123 0.83 -8.86 6.92
C LEU A 123 2.33 -8.52 7.03
N ALA A 124 3.16 -9.03 6.10
CA ALA A 124 4.57 -8.72 6.04
C ALA A 124 4.81 -7.23 5.76
N VAL A 125 4.03 -6.64 4.84
CA VAL A 125 4.14 -5.22 4.51
C VAL A 125 3.49 -4.35 5.58
N MET A 126 2.34 -4.76 6.13
CA MET A 126 1.61 -3.99 7.16
C MET A 126 2.30 -3.99 8.51
N PHE A 127 2.88 -5.11 8.95
CA PHE A 127 3.46 -5.25 10.29
C PHE A 127 4.98 -5.47 10.29
N GLY A 128 5.62 -5.48 9.12
CA GLY A 128 7.04 -5.84 9.03
C GLY A 128 7.30 -7.31 9.37
N TYR A 129 6.28 -8.17 9.36
CA TYR A 129 6.41 -9.59 9.66
C TYR A 129 7.28 -10.29 8.60
N THR A 130 8.27 -11.06 9.02
CA THR A 130 9.18 -11.77 8.12
C THR A 130 9.62 -13.12 8.71
N VAL A 131 9.61 -14.17 7.88
CA VAL A 131 10.10 -15.53 8.22
C VAL A 131 11.62 -15.54 8.42
N LYS A 132 12.33 -14.62 7.76
CA LYS A 132 13.79 -14.51 7.73
C LYS A 132 14.16 -13.04 7.89
N ALA A 133 14.52 -12.64 9.09
CA ALA A 133 14.88 -11.25 9.37
C ALA A 133 16.38 -11.16 9.64
N GLU A 134 17.06 -10.24 8.94
CA GLU A 134 18.44 -9.87 9.19
C GLU A 134 18.50 -8.82 10.32
N TRP A 135 19.63 -8.74 11.02
CA TRP A 135 19.82 -7.78 12.11
C TRP A 135 19.59 -6.34 11.67
N LEU A 136 20.14 -5.95 10.52
CA LEU A 136 20.00 -4.58 10.01
C LEU A 136 18.53 -4.23 9.71
N ARG A 137 17.76 -5.18 9.17
CA ARG A 137 16.33 -5.01 8.90
C ARG A 137 15.54 -4.78 10.20
N LEU A 138 15.82 -5.56 11.24
CA LEU A 138 15.15 -5.41 12.54
C LEU A 138 15.50 -4.07 13.20
N ILE A 139 16.76 -3.67 13.17
CA ILE A 139 17.22 -2.40 13.75
C ILE A 139 16.54 -1.23 13.05
N ILE A 140 16.54 -1.19 11.72
CA ILE A 140 15.92 -0.11 10.95
C ILE A 140 14.41 -0.04 11.21
N HIS A 141 13.73 -1.19 11.22
CA HIS A 141 12.29 -1.25 11.49
C HIS A 141 11.96 -0.76 12.91
N LEU A 142 12.69 -1.23 13.93
CA LEU A 142 12.48 -0.84 15.33
C LEU A 142 12.82 0.63 15.58
N VAL A 143 13.91 1.14 15.01
CA VAL A 143 14.29 2.55 15.13
C VAL A 143 13.23 3.44 14.47
N TYR A 144 12.76 3.07 13.27
CA TYR A 144 11.72 3.81 12.56
C TYR A 144 10.42 3.88 13.38
N LEU A 145 9.94 2.74 13.89
CA LEU A 145 8.72 2.71 14.70
C LEU A 145 8.89 3.46 16.03
N SER A 146 10.03 3.32 16.69
CA SER A 146 10.31 3.99 17.97
C SER A 146 10.32 5.52 17.85
N ILE A 147 10.62 6.07 16.67
CA ILE A 147 10.62 7.51 16.42
C ILE A 147 9.27 7.99 15.88
N ALA A 148 8.74 7.31 14.85
CA ALA A 148 7.56 7.78 14.11
C ALA A 148 6.26 7.66 14.92
N LEU A 149 6.11 6.59 15.69
CA LEU A 149 4.90 6.29 16.46
C LEU A 149 4.66 7.30 17.59
N PRO A 150 5.63 7.64 18.47
CA PRO A 150 5.42 8.67 19.49
C PRO A 150 5.23 10.06 18.88
N LEU A 151 5.83 10.35 17.73
CA LEU A 151 5.69 11.63 17.05
C LEU A 151 4.24 11.84 16.58
N VAL A 152 3.61 10.83 15.95
CA VAL A 152 2.21 10.92 15.55
C VAL A 152 1.27 10.98 16.75
N ILE A 153 1.51 10.19 17.80
CA ILE A 153 0.70 10.29 19.03
C ILE A 153 0.78 11.70 19.61
N LYS A 154 1.97 12.29 19.67
CA LYS A 154 2.16 13.65 20.21
C LYS A 154 1.47 14.72 19.37
N VAL A 155 1.45 14.57 18.05
CA VAL A 155 0.80 15.51 17.11
C VAL A 155 -0.72 15.51 17.28
N TYR A 156 -1.35 14.34 17.42
CA TYR A 156 -2.81 14.23 17.54
C TYR A 156 -3.35 14.41 18.97
N LYS A 157 -2.48 14.35 19.98
CA LYS A 157 -2.83 14.66 21.39
C LYS A 157 -2.92 16.17 21.65
N ARG A 158 -2.36 17.00 20.76
CA ARG A 158 -2.66 18.45 20.70
C ARG A 158 -3.98 18.72 19.96
#